data_AF-A0A519UU44-F1
#
_entry.id   AF-A0A519UU44-F1
#
_cell.length_a   1.000
_cell.length_b   1.000
_cell.length_c   1.000
_cell.angle_alpha   90.00
_cell.angle_beta   90.00
_cell.angle_gamma   90.00
#
_symmetry.space_group_name_H-M   'P 1'
#
loop_
_entity.id
_entity.type
_entity.pdbx_description
1 polymer ?
#
loop_
_entity_poly.entity_id
_entity_poly.type
_entity_poly.pdbx_seq_one_letter_code
_entity_poly.pdbx_strand_id
1 'polypeptide(L)'
;MPDVLPLAPAPSRTTTPPRQLDAALVWLMALTCGLVVANIYYNQPLLVAIGRTFHISDSRASLVATATQIGYTLGMVLVVPLGDMLERKNLIIWMLLAAVGCLGAAAFAPTFGLLAVASVLIGICSSVPQLLLPMAATLAPEADRGRIVGRVMSGLLIGILLSRTLSGYVGAHLGWRVVFEGAAGLMLALAALLAWRLPRNRPAFAGSYTSLMQSLLTLTRELPDLRRSALVGAAIFASFSVFWTTLAFYLASPAYHYGSDVAGFFGLIGALGALAAPLAGKVADTRGPRYAITVGVALALGAYLLLGVGGGYL
;
A
#
# COMPACT_ATOMS: atom_id res chain seq x y z
N MET A 1 -4.96 54.70 45.55
CA MET A 1 -5.22 53.40 44.92
C MET A 1 -5.92 53.68 43.61
N PRO A 2 -5.33 53.38 42.44
CA PRO A 2 -5.99 53.63 41.17
C PRO A 2 -7.01 52.52 40.85
N ASP A 3 -8.16 52.95 40.34
CA ASP A 3 -9.31 52.13 39.97
C ASP A 3 -8.96 51.06 38.91
N VAL A 4 -9.27 49.81 39.25
CA VAL A 4 -9.19 48.68 38.33
C VAL A 4 -10.44 48.66 37.47
N LEU A 5 -10.31 49.10 36.22
CA LEU A 5 -11.34 48.93 35.18
C LEU A 5 -11.73 47.46 35.04
N PRO A 6 -13.03 47.10 35.03
CA PRO A 6 -13.46 45.73 34.79
C PRO A 6 -13.13 45.32 33.35
N LEU A 7 -12.29 44.30 33.20
CA LEU A 7 -11.97 43.66 31.93
C LEU A 7 -13.25 43.12 31.28
N ALA A 8 -13.52 43.53 30.04
CA ALA A 8 -14.65 43.04 29.26
C ALA A 8 -14.60 41.50 29.17
N PRO A 9 -15.73 40.80 29.30
CA PRO A 9 -15.78 39.35 29.17
C PRO A 9 -15.31 38.95 27.77
N ALA A 10 -14.33 38.05 27.71
CA ALA A 10 -13.82 37.49 26.46
C ALA A 10 -14.98 36.88 25.65
N PRO A 11 -15.02 37.06 24.31
CA PRO A 11 -16.09 36.51 23.50
C PRO A 11 -16.14 34.99 23.69
N SER A 12 -17.30 34.50 24.12
CA SER A 12 -17.59 33.08 24.24
C SER A 12 -17.35 32.42 22.89
N ARG A 13 -16.26 31.65 22.79
CA ARG A 13 -16.05 30.75 21.66
C ARG A 13 -17.20 29.76 21.66
N THR A 14 -18.18 29.97 20.78
CA THR A 14 -19.19 28.96 20.45
C THR A 14 -18.45 27.75 19.93
N THR A 15 -18.17 26.80 20.82
CA THR A 15 -17.62 25.48 20.50
C THR A 15 -18.70 24.70 19.78
N THR A 16 -18.80 24.92 18.47
CA THR A 16 -19.51 23.98 17.60
C THR A 16 -18.86 22.62 17.87
N PRO A 17 -19.61 21.58 18.27
CA PRO A 17 -19.02 20.28 18.55
C PRO A 17 -18.22 19.84 17.31
N PRO A 18 -16.98 19.32 17.48
CA PRO A 18 -16.17 18.92 16.35
C PRO A 18 -17.00 17.94 15.53
N ARG A 19 -17.23 18.29 14.26
CA ARG A 19 -17.99 17.47 13.31
C ARG A 19 -17.29 16.11 13.27
N GLN A 20 -17.82 15.13 14.00
CA GLN A 20 -17.23 13.79 14.05
C GLN A 20 -17.15 13.28 12.61
N LEU A 21 -16.01 12.72 12.24
CA LEU A 21 -15.88 12.13 10.92
C LEU A 21 -16.95 11.07 10.75
N ASP A 22 -17.72 11.15 9.67
CA ASP A 22 -18.71 10.13 9.34
C ASP A 22 -18.00 8.76 9.30
N ALA A 23 -18.48 7.81 10.11
CA ALA A 23 -17.91 6.47 10.16
C ALA A 23 -17.92 5.80 8.78
N ALA A 24 -18.92 6.11 7.95
CA ALA A 24 -18.99 5.63 6.58
C ALA A 24 -17.83 6.16 5.72
N LEU A 25 -17.39 7.40 5.94
CA LEU A 25 -16.23 7.97 5.24
C LEU A 25 -14.94 7.26 5.66
N VAL A 26 -14.75 6.99 6.96
CA VAL A 26 -13.57 6.24 7.45
C VAL A 26 -13.52 4.84 6.83
N TRP A 27 -14.65 4.14 6.79
CA TRP A 27 -14.75 2.84 6.15
C TRP A 27 -14.48 2.89 4.64
N LEU A 28 -15.00 3.91 3.96
CA LEU A 28 -14.72 4.13 2.54
C LEU A 28 -13.23 4.37 2.29
N MET A 29 -12.57 5.15 3.13
CA MET A 29 -11.12 5.38 3.03
C MET A 29 -10.34 4.09 3.28
N ALA A 30 -10.72 3.30 4.29
CA ALA A 30 -10.09 2.01 4.58
C ALA A 30 -10.26 1.01 3.42
N LEU A 31 -11.48 0.90 2.88
CA LEU A 31 -11.79 0.06 1.72
C LEU A 31 -11.00 0.50 0.49
N THR A 32 -10.93 1.80 0.24
CA THR A 32 -10.14 2.36 -0.87
C THR A 32 -8.67 2.02 -0.71
N CYS A 33 -8.10 2.21 0.49
CA CYS A 33 -6.71 1.85 0.75
C CYS A 33 -6.44 0.37 0.44
N GLY A 34 -7.32 -0.51 0.90
CA GLY A 34 -7.18 -1.96 0.67
C GLY A 34 -7.32 -2.36 -0.79
N LEU A 35 -8.34 -1.86 -1.50
CA LEU A 35 -8.57 -2.21 -2.90
C LEU A 35 -7.51 -1.61 -3.83
N VAL A 36 -7.02 -0.39 -3.55
CA VAL A 36 -6.01 0.25 -4.40
C VAL A 36 -4.64 -0.39 -4.19
N VAL A 37 -4.26 -0.69 -2.94
CA VAL A 37 -2.97 -1.37 -2.70
C VAL A 37 -2.98 -2.81 -3.23
N ALA A 38 -4.13 -3.47 -3.31
CA ALA A 38 -4.22 -4.82 -3.86
C ALA A 38 -3.70 -4.91 -5.30
N ASN A 39 -3.87 -3.84 -6.09
CA ASN A 39 -3.43 -3.76 -7.49
C ASN A 39 -1.94 -4.09 -7.67
N ILE A 40 -1.07 -3.72 -6.71
CA ILE A 40 0.37 -3.94 -6.85
C ILE A 40 0.82 -5.37 -6.53
N TYR A 41 -0.10 -6.19 -6.00
CA TYR A 41 0.18 -7.55 -5.54
C TYR A 41 -0.54 -8.64 -6.36
N TYR A 42 -1.54 -8.28 -7.17
CA TYR A 42 -2.30 -9.25 -7.96
C TYR A 42 -1.44 -10.13 -8.87
N ASN A 43 -0.36 -9.59 -9.42
CA ASN A 43 0.52 -10.33 -10.32
C ASN A 43 1.31 -11.46 -9.64
N GLN A 44 1.55 -11.40 -8.32
CA GLN A 44 2.48 -12.30 -7.63
C GLN A 44 2.07 -13.78 -7.72
N PRO A 45 0.82 -14.18 -7.38
CA PRO A 45 0.40 -15.58 -7.57
C PRO A 45 0.19 -15.95 -9.04
N LEU A 46 0.13 -14.96 -9.94
CA LEU A 46 -0.16 -15.16 -11.36
C LEU A 46 1.11 -15.28 -12.23
N LEU A 47 2.31 -15.12 -11.65
CA LEU A 47 3.57 -15.04 -12.39
C LEU A 47 3.80 -16.28 -13.28
N VAL A 48 3.46 -17.48 -12.80
CA VAL A 48 3.56 -18.73 -13.57
C VAL A 48 2.62 -18.73 -14.77
N ALA A 49 1.35 -18.30 -14.58
CA ALA A 49 0.36 -18.24 -15.64
C ALA A 49 0.73 -17.18 -16.71
N ILE A 50 1.25 -16.03 -16.28
CA ILE A 50 1.79 -14.98 -17.15
C ILE A 50 2.99 -15.53 -17.95
N GLY A 51 3.91 -16.23 -17.28
CA GLY A 51 5.08 -16.86 -17.91
C GLY A 51 4.70 -17.83 -19.02
N ARG A 52 3.72 -18.71 -18.75
CA ARG A 52 3.16 -19.65 -19.75
C ARG A 52 2.49 -18.92 -20.91
N THR A 53 1.72 -17.87 -20.65
CA THR A 53 0.98 -17.11 -21.67
C THR A 53 1.91 -16.43 -22.68
N PHE A 54 3.02 -15.87 -22.20
CA PHE A 54 3.98 -15.16 -23.05
C PHE A 54 5.18 -16.02 -23.49
N HIS A 55 5.20 -17.30 -23.12
CA HIS A 55 6.31 -18.23 -23.39
C HIS A 55 7.67 -17.69 -22.95
N ILE A 56 7.75 -17.18 -21.72
CA ILE A 56 8.96 -16.59 -21.13
C ILE A 56 9.42 -17.38 -19.91
N SER A 57 10.71 -17.22 -19.54
CA SER A 57 11.27 -17.81 -18.33
C SER A 57 10.69 -17.18 -17.05
N ASP A 58 10.74 -17.93 -15.96
CA ASP A 58 10.30 -17.49 -14.63
C ASP A 58 10.99 -16.19 -14.19
N SER A 59 12.29 -16.08 -14.45
CA SER A 59 13.07 -14.86 -14.20
C SER A 59 12.48 -13.65 -14.94
N ARG A 60 12.12 -13.81 -16.22
CA ARG A 60 11.48 -12.74 -16.98
C ARG A 60 10.08 -12.44 -16.46
N ALA A 61 9.28 -13.45 -16.13
CA ALA A 61 7.93 -13.23 -15.61
C ALA A 61 7.96 -12.44 -14.28
N SER A 62 8.94 -12.72 -13.41
CA SER A 62 9.15 -11.99 -12.14
C SER A 62 9.36 -10.49 -12.32
N LEU A 63 9.86 -10.04 -13.48
CA LEU A 63 10.05 -8.62 -13.77
C LEU A 63 8.73 -7.83 -13.76
N VAL A 64 7.58 -8.47 -13.95
CA VAL A 64 6.27 -7.80 -13.82
C VAL A 64 6.02 -7.33 -12.39
N ALA A 65 6.31 -8.20 -11.41
CA ALA A 65 6.20 -7.83 -10.00
C ALA A 65 7.19 -6.72 -9.65
N THR A 66 8.44 -6.83 -10.11
CA THR A 66 9.47 -5.80 -9.91
C THR A 66 9.09 -4.47 -10.55
N ALA A 67 8.61 -4.47 -11.80
CA ALA A 67 8.15 -3.28 -12.52
C ALA A 67 7.03 -2.57 -11.76
N THR A 68 6.10 -3.34 -11.18
CA THR A 68 5.01 -2.80 -10.36
C THR A 68 5.54 -2.10 -9.09
N GLN A 69 6.54 -2.70 -8.43
CA GLN A 69 7.16 -2.10 -7.22
C GLN A 69 7.99 -0.85 -7.55
N ILE A 70 8.69 -0.84 -8.69
CA ILE A 70 9.36 0.35 -9.21
C ILE A 70 8.32 1.46 -9.44
N GLY A 71 7.22 1.14 -10.13
CA GLY A 71 6.11 2.05 -10.34
C GLY A 71 5.55 2.60 -9.03
N TYR A 72 5.31 1.75 -8.04
CA TYR A 72 4.82 2.16 -6.73
C TYR A 72 5.80 3.10 -6.01
N THR A 73 7.11 2.82 -6.09
CA THR A 73 8.16 3.69 -5.57
C THR A 73 8.16 5.06 -6.27
N LEU A 74 8.03 5.08 -7.60
CA LEU A 74 7.90 6.31 -8.37
C LEU A 74 6.64 7.09 -7.99
N GLY A 75 5.51 6.41 -7.76
CA GLY A 75 4.28 7.00 -7.25
C GLY A 75 4.49 7.66 -5.88
N MET A 76 5.18 6.98 -4.96
CA MET A 76 5.51 7.53 -3.64
C MET A 76 6.43 8.75 -3.72
N VAL A 77 7.43 8.75 -4.60
CA VAL A 77 8.41 9.84 -4.69
C VAL A 77 7.88 11.03 -5.50
N LEU A 78 7.09 10.78 -6.55
CA LEU A 78 6.67 11.81 -7.51
C LEU A 78 5.22 12.27 -7.32
N VAL A 79 4.31 11.35 -6.97
CA VAL A 79 2.86 11.65 -6.94
C VAL A 79 2.38 12.00 -5.56
N VAL A 80 2.86 11.33 -4.51
CA VAL A 80 2.45 11.65 -3.12
C VAL A 80 2.73 13.11 -2.74
N PRO A 81 3.89 13.69 -3.06
CA PRO A 81 4.17 15.10 -2.78
C PRO A 81 3.26 16.07 -3.56
N LEU A 82 2.79 15.69 -4.75
CA LEU A 82 1.78 16.48 -5.46
C LEU A 82 0.49 16.60 -4.64
N GLY A 83 0.18 15.62 -3.79
CA GLY A 83 -0.97 15.68 -2.89
C GLY A 83 -0.86 16.70 -1.75
N ASP A 84 0.32 17.27 -1.53
CA ASP A 84 0.50 18.39 -0.60
C ASP A 84 0.28 19.74 -1.29
N MET A 85 0.43 19.78 -2.62
CA MET A 85 0.29 20.97 -3.45
C MET A 85 -1.04 21.09 -4.18
N LEU A 86 -1.65 19.95 -4.53
CA LEU A 86 -2.91 19.86 -5.26
C LEU A 86 -4.05 19.48 -4.32
N GLU A 87 -5.27 19.73 -4.78
CA GLU A 87 -6.46 19.28 -4.08
C GLU A 87 -6.52 17.74 -4.09
N ARG A 88 -6.48 17.13 -2.89
CA ARG A 88 -6.25 15.69 -2.73
C ARG A 88 -7.38 14.85 -3.33
N LYS A 89 -8.64 15.29 -3.26
CA LYS A 89 -9.77 14.53 -3.81
C LYS A 89 -9.63 14.34 -5.31
N ASN A 90 -9.41 15.43 -6.04
CA ASN A 90 -9.26 15.36 -7.49
C ASN A 90 -8.04 14.54 -7.88
N LEU A 91 -6.91 14.71 -7.20
CA LEU A 91 -5.71 13.89 -7.45
C LEU A 91 -6.00 12.40 -7.29
N ILE A 92 -6.68 12.01 -6.20
CA ILE A 92 -7.06 10.62 -5.95
C ILE A 92 -7.97 10.09 -7.07
N ILE A 93 -8.98 10.86 -7.49
CA ILE A 93 -9.90 10.45 -8.56
C ILE A 93 -9.13 10.25 -9.87
N TRP A 94 -8.25 11.19 -10.25
CA TRP A 94 -7.44 11.06 -11.46
C TRP A 94 -6.52 9.84 -11.41
N MET A 95 -5.90 9.56 -10.27
CA MET A 95 -5.09 8.36 -10.08
C MET A 95 -5.92 7.08 -10.23
N LEU A 96 -7.15 7.04 -9.71
CA LEU A 96 -8.03 5.89 -9.88
C LEU A 96 -8.46 5.70 -11.33
N LEU A 97 -8.84 6.77 -12.03
CA LEU A 97 -9.19 6.71 -13.45
C LEU A 97 -7.99 6.28 -14.31
N ALA A 98 -6.80 6.78 -13.99
CA ALA A 98 -5.56 6.31 -14.63
C ALA A 98 -5.31 4.83 -14.34
N ALA A 99 -5.55 4.37 -13.10
CA ALA A 99 -5.44 2.96 -12.73
C ALA A 99 -6.41 2.08 -13.55
N VAL A 100 -7.63 2.53 -13.81
CA VAL A 100 -8.59 1.81 -14.68
C VAL A 100 -7.98 1.57 -16.07
N GLY A 101 -7.43 2.62 -16.70
CA GLY A 101 -6.78 2.50 -18.01
C GLY A 101 -5.57 1.56 -17.99
N CYS A 102 -4.74 1.65 -16.95
CA CYS A 102 -3.54 0.81 -16.82
C CYS A 102 -3.87 -0.66 -16.54
N LEU A 103 -4.88 -0.92 -15.70
CA LEU A 103 -5.38 -2.27 -15.42
C LEU A 103 -6.03 -2.88 -16.66
N GLY A 104 -6.80 -2.09 -17.43
CA GLY A 104 -7.32 -2.51 -18.73
C GLY A 104 -6.19 -2.83 -19.73
N ALA A 105 -5.17 -1.99 -19.82
CA ALA A 105 -4.00 -2.25 -20.66
C ALA A 105 -3.25 -3.53 -20.26
N ALA A 106 -3.15 -3.83 -18.95
CA ALA A 106 -2.57 -5.07 -18.45
C ALA A 106 -3.43 -6.30 -18.79
N ALA A 107 -4.75 -6.21 -18.62
CA ALA A 107 -5.69 -7.28 -18.96
C ALA A 107 -5.61 -7.66 -20.46
N PHE A 108 -5.63 -6.67 -21.33
CA PHE A 108 -5.62 -6.86 -22.79
C PHE A 108 -4.22 -6.84 -23.41
N ALA A 109 -3.15 -7.00 -22.61
CA ALA A 109 -1.78 -6.94 -23.11
C ALA A 109 -1.51 -8.09 -24.12
N PRO A 110 -1.13 -7.78 -25.38
CA PRO A 110 -0.77 -8.79 -26.37
C PRO A 110 0.71 -9.21 -26.24
N THR A 111 1.54 -8.39 -25.59
CA THR A 111 2.96 -8.65 -25.38
C THR A 111 3.35 -8.43 -23.93
N PHE A 112 4.41 -9.15 -23.51
CA PHE A 112 4.99 -8.99 -22.19
C PHE A 112 5.49 -7.56 -21.92
N GLY A 113 6.04 -6.89 -22.94
CA GLY A 113 6.51 -5.51 -22.84
C GLY A 113 5.40 -4.55 -22.45
N LEU A 114 4.22 -4.67 -23.08
CA LEU A 114 3.06 -3.85 -22.72
C LEU A 114 2.60 -4.13 -21.29
N LEU A 115 2.56 -5.42 -20.89
CA LEU A 115 2.22 -5.79 -19.51
C LEU A 115 3.20 -5.17 -18.50
N ALA A 116 4.50 -5.19 -18.79
CA ALA A 116 5.52 -4.61 -17.93
C ALA A 116 5.36 -3.09 -17.78
N VAL A 117 5.12 -2.37 -18.89
CA VAL A 117 4.86 -0.92 -18.86
C VAL A 117 3.57 -0.61 -18.10
N ALA A 118 2.49 -1.33 -18.39
CA ALA A 118 1.23 -1.20 -17.68
C ALA A 118 1.41 -1.46 -16.17
N SER A 119 2.25 -2.43 -15.80
CA SER A 119 2.58 -2.73 -14.40
C SER A 119 3.29 -1.59 -13.69
N VAL A 120 4.24 -0.90 -14.34
CA VAL A 120 4.85 0.34 -13.79
C VAL A 120 3.77 1.39 -13.54
N LEU A 121 2.89 1.62 -14.51
CA LEU A 121 1.83 2.63 -14.39
C LEU A 121 0.78 2.27 -13.33
N ILE A 122 0.41 0.99 -13.22
CA ILE A 122 -0.42 0.46 -12.13
C ILE A 122 0.24 0.77 -10.78
N GLY A 123 1.54 0.51 -10.64
CA GLY A 123 2.30 0.83 -9.44
C GLY A 123 2.18 2.31 -9.07
N ILE A 124 2.44 3.22 -10.03
CA ILE A 124 2.36 4.67 -9.82
C ILE A 124 0.96 5.08 -9.33
N CYS A 125 -0.08 4.63 -10.03
CA CYS A 125 -1.47 4.97 -9.73
C CYS A 125 -1.96 4.35 -8.42
N SER A 126 -1.32 3.30 -7.93
CA SER A 126 -1.71 2.59 -6.71
C SER A 126 -1.11 3.18 -5.43
N SER A 127 -0.48 4.36 -5.51
CA SER A 127 0.04 5.11 -4.36
C SER A 127 -1.01 5.95 -3.62
N VAL A 128 -2.30 5.89 -4.02
CA VAL A 128 -3.44 6.56 -3.37
C VAL A 128 -3.51 6.38 -1.84
N PRO A 129 -3.21 5.19 -1.25
CA PRO A 129 -3.28 5.05 0.21
C PRO A 129 -2.37 6.03 0.95
N GLN A 130 -1.23 6.41 0.35
CA GLN A 130 -0.28 7.35 0.92
C GLN A 130 -0.82 8.80 0.94
N LEU A 131 -1.86 9.10 0.14
CA LEU A 131 -2.60 10.36 0.18
C LEU A 131 -3.77 10.30 1.17
N LEU A 132 -4.45 9.16 1.24
CA LEU A 132 -5.62 8.95 2.11
C LEU A 132 -5.24 8.90 3.60
N LEU A 133 -4.09 8.32 3.94
CA LEU A 133 -3.64 8.19 5.32
C LEU A 133 -3.42 9.55 6.02
N PRO A 134 -2.63 10.49 5.45
CA PRO A 134 -2.53 11.85 5.96
C PRO A 134 -3.87 12.58 5.92
N MET A 135 -4.68 12.38 4.87
CA MET A 135 -6.01 12.99 4.79
C MET A 135 -6.91 12.54 5.95
N ALA A 136 -6.93 11.26 6.29
CA ALA A 136 -7.68 10.72 7.42
C ALA A 136 -7.19 11.32 8.74
N ALA A 137 -5.87 11.44 8.92
CA ALA A 137 -5.28 12.06 10.10
C ALA A 137 -5.66 13.55 10.24
N THR A 138 -5.69 14.30 9.14
CA THR A 138 -6.05 15.72 9.13
C THR A 138 -7.53 15.96 9.38
N LEU A 139 -8.39 15.07 8.89
CA LEU A 139 -9.83 15.20 9.06
C LEU A 139 -10.30 14.68 10.43
N ALA A 140 -9.57 13.75 11.05
CA ALA A 140 -9.92 13.16 12.33
C ALA A 140 -9.80 14.17 13.49
N PRO A 141 -10.76 14.16 14.44
CA PRO A 141 -10.59 14.84 15.73
C PRO A 141 -9.33 14.35 16.46
N GLU A 142 -8.64 15.22 17.19
CA GLU A 142 -7.36 14.90 17.85
C GLU A 142 -7.46 13.67 18.75
N ALA A 143 -8.54 13.55 19.54
CA ALA A 143 -8.79 12.43 20.44
C ALA A 143 -8.96 11.08 19.73
N ASP A 144 -9.43 11.09 18.48
CA ASP A 144 -9.76 9.88 17.71
C ASP A 144 -8.77 9.61 16.56
N ARG A 145 -7.77 10.48 16.35
CA ARG A 145 -6.84 10.42 15.22
C ARG A 145 -6.17 9.06 15.09
N GLY A 146 -5.62 8.53 16.19
CA GLY A 146 -4.96 7.22 16.20
C GLY A 146 -5.91 6.08 15.80
N ARG A 147 -7.14 6.08 16.31
CA ARG A 147 -8.16 5.07 15.99
C ARG A 147 -8.58 5.12 14.52
N ILE A 148 -8.77 6.31 13.97
CA ILE A 148 -9.18 6.50 12.57
C ILE A 148 -8.05 6.10 11.62
N VAL A 149 -6.83 6.57 11.86
CA VAL A 149 -5.65 6.18 11.07
C VAL A 149 -5.43 4.67 11.15
N GLY A 150 -5.58 4.08 12.34
CA GLY A 150 -5.51 2.64 12.55
C GLY A 150 -6.50 1.87 11.68
N ARG A 151 -7.78 2.28 11.62
CA ARG A 151 -8.80 1.65 10.76
C ARG A 151 -8.44 1.71 9.28
N VAL A 152 -7.95 2.86 8.81
CA VAL A 152 -7.53 3.03 7.40
C VAL A 152 -6.32 2.15 7.09
N MET A 153 -5.35 2.07 8.01
CA MET A 153 -4.20 1.17 7.91
C MET A 153 -4.60 -0.30 7.93
N SER A 154 -5.61 -0.69 8.74
CA SER A 154 -6.13 -2.06 8.72
C SER A 154 -6.68 -2.43 7.35
N GLY A 155 -7.41 -1.51 6.69
CA GLY A 155 -7.90 -1.72 5.32
C GLY A 155 -6.77 -1.96 4.33
N LEU A 156 -5.69 -1.16 4.41
CA LEU A 156 -4.47 -1.38 3.62
C LEU A 156 -3.90 -2.79 3.83
N LEU A 157 -3.65 -3.19 5.09
CA LEU A 157 -3.07 -4.50 5.41
C LEU A 157 -3.97 -5.65 4.93
N ILE A 158 -5.27 -5.57 5.18
CA ILE A 158 -6.25 -6.57 4.70
C ILE A 158 -6.21 -6.67 3.18
N GLY A 159 -6.16 -5.53 2.47
CA GLY A 159 -6.06 -5.50 1.01
C GLY A 159 -4.80 -6.20 0.49
N ILE A 160 -3.64 -5.92 1.09
CA ILE A 160 -2.37 -6.59 0.74
C ILE A 160 -2.50 -8.10 0.87
N LEU A 161 -3.16 -8.58 1.92
CA LEU A 161 -3.27 -10.00 2.23
C LEU A 161 -4.30 -10.71 1.34
N LEU A 162 -5.52 -10.19 1.28
CA LEU A 162 -6.60 -10.78 0.48
C LEU A 162 -6.32 -10.69 -1.02
N SER A 163 -5.55 -9.71 -1.48
CA SER A 163 -5.23 -9.54 -2.90
C SER A 163 -4.65 -10.81 -3.52
N ARG A 164 -3.71 -11.47 -2.84
CA ARG A 164 -3.03 -12.67 -3.33
C ARG A 164 -3.97 -13.86 -3.37
N THR A 165 -4.79 -14.03 -2.35
CA THR A 165 -5.76 -15.14 -2.30
C THR A 165 -6.81 -14.97 -3.38
N LEU A 166 -7.37 -13.76 -3.51
CA LEU A 166 -8.38 -13.47 -4.52
C LEU A 166 -7.81 -13.61 -5.93
N SER A 167 -6.64 -13.00 -6.22
CA SER A 167 -6.05 -13.10 -7.56
C SER A 167 -5.59 -14.50 -7.88
N GLY A 168 -5.02 -15.23 -6.92
CA GLY A 168 -4.59 -16.62 -7.11
C GLY A 168 -5.75 -17.55 -7.46
N TYR A 169 -6.85 -17.45 -6.69
CA TYR A 169 -8.07 -18.23 -6.91
C TYR A 169 -8.76 -17.89 -8.23
N VAL A 170 -9.05 -16.60 -8.45
CA VAL A 170 -9.69 -16.14 -9.71
C VAL A 170 -8.80 -16.46 -10.90
N GLY A 171 -7.49 -16.26 -10.79
CA GLY A 171 -6.54 -16.55 -11.85
C GLY A 171 -6.45 -18.03 -12.21
N ALA A 172 -6.60 -18.93 -11.22
CA ALA A 172 -6.60 -20.37 -11.45
C ALA A 172 -7.86 -20.84 -12.20
N HIS A 173 -9.02 -20.28 -11.87
CA HIS A 173 -10.31 -20.77 -12.39
C HIS A 173 -10.84 -20.01 -13.61
N LEU A 174 -10.61 -18.70 -13.68
CA LEU A 174 -11.15 -17.81 -14.73
C LEU A 174 -10.04 -17.21 -15.61
N GLY A 175 -8.78 -17.45 -15.27
CA GLY A 175 -7.62 -16.92 -15.99
C GLY A 175 -7.12 -15.60 -15.40
N TRP A 176 -5.81 -15.38 -15.55
CA TRP A 176 -5.12 -14.25 -14.91
C TRP A 176 -5.59 -12.87 -15.38
N ARG A 177 -6.11 -12.75 -16.62
CA ARG A 177 -6.58 -11.48 -17.19
C ARG A 177 -7.83 -10.95 -16.48
N VAL A 178 -8.74 -11.84 -16.11
CA VAL A 178 -10.00 -11.51 -15.43
C VAL A 178 -9.76 -10.79 -14.09
N VAL A 179 -8.65 -11.09 -13.41
CA VAL A 179 -8.24 -10.39 -12.19
C VAL A 179 -8.02 -8.89 -12.46
N PHE A 180 -7.34 -8.55 -13.55
CA PHE A 180 -7.05 -7.17 -13.93
C PHE A 180 -8.31 -6.45 -14.43
N GLU A 181 -9.19 -7.14 -15.16
CA GLU A 181 -10.49 -6.60 -15.59
C GLU A 181 -11.40 -6.27 -14.39
N GLY A 182 -11.52 -7.22 -13.45
CA GLY A 182 -12.27 -7.02 -12.22
C GLY A 182 -11.72 -5.86 -11.39
N ALA A 183 -10.39 -5.80 -11.25
CA ALA A 183 -9.71 -4.70 -10.58
C ALA A 183 -10.00 -3.35 -11.26
N ALA A 184 -10.00 -3.28 -12.60
CA ALA A 184 -10.34 -2.07 -13.34
C ALA A 184 -11.78 -1.62 -13.04
N GLY A 185 -12.74 -2.55 -13.03
CA GLY A 185 -14.13 -2.27 -12.65
C GLY A 185 -14.26 -1.75 -11.20
N LEU A 186 -13.55 -2.37 -10.26
CA LEU A 186 -13.48 -1.93 -8.86
C LEU A 186 -12.90 -0.51 -8.72
N MET A 187 -11.82 -0.20 -9.44
CA MET A 187 -11.22 1.15 -9.43
C MET A 187 -12.18 2.20 -9.99
N LEU A 188 -12.92 1.87 -11.04
CA LEU A 188 -13.93 2.77 -11.62
C LEU A 188 -15.08 3.03 -10.64
N ALA A 189 -15.58 1.98 -9.99
CA ALA A 189 -16.63 2.11 -8.96
C ALA A 189 -16.16 2.96 -7.77
N LEU A 190 -14.92 2.75 -7.29
CA LEU A 190 -14.32 3.57 -6.24
C LEU A 190 -14.15 5.03 -6.68
N ALA A 191 -13.71 5.29 -7.91
CA ALA A 191 -13.56 6.64 -8.43
C ALA A 191 -14.90 7.39 -8.39
N ALA A 192 -15.98 6.76 -8.84
CA ALA A 192 -17.33 7.33 -8.79
C ALA A 192 -17.80 7.57 -7.34
N LEU A 193 -17.62 6.58 -6.46
CA LEU A 193 -18.04 6.68 -5.06
C LEU A 193 -17.28 7.77 -4.29
N LEU A 194 -15.97 7.88 -4.50
CA LEU A 194 -15.13 8.92 -3.88
C LEU A 194 -15.39 10.30 -4.48
N ALA A 195 -15.69 10.39 -5.78
CA ALA A 195 -16.14 11.63 -6.39
C ALA A 195 -17.40 12.17 -5.70
N TRP A 196 -18.31 11.28 -5.29
CA TRP A 196 -19.51 11.65 -4.56
C TRP A 196 -19.27 11.95 -3.07
N ARG A 197 -18.54 11.08 -2.35
CA ARG A 197 -18.47 11.11 -0.87
C ARG A 197 -17.25 11.83 -0.28
N LEU A 198 -16.13 11.88 -1.00
CA LEU A 198 -14.89 12.44 -0.43
C LEU A 198 -15.02 13.98 -0.33
N PRO A 199 -14.75 14.60 0.82
CA PRO A 199 -14.76 16.05 0.95
C PRO A 199 -13.57 16.65 0.21
N ARG A 200 -13.74 17.90 -0.28
CA ARG A 200 -12.62 18.65 -0.85
C ARG A 200 -11.60 18.93 0.26
N ASN A 201 -10.33 18.62 0.02
CA ASN A 201 -9.24 18.91 0.94
C ASN A 201 -8.24 19.83 0.23
N ARG A 202 -8.29 21.11 0.59
CA ARG A 202 -7.45 22.12 -0.04
C ARG A 202 -6.01 21.96 0.45
N PRO A 203 -5.02 22.10 -0.44
CA PRO A 203 -3.61 22.01 -0.08
C PRO A 203 -3.25 23.09 0.95
N ALA A 204 -2.45 22.71 1.94
CA ALA A 204 -1.92 23.63 2.95
C ALA A 204 -0.56 24.21 2.55
N PHE A 205 0.12 23.61 1.56
CA PHE A 205 1.46 24.01 1.13
C PHE A 205 1.38 25.11 0.06
N ALA A 206 2.01 26.25 0.34
CA ALA A 206 2.19 27.34 -0.61
C ALA A 206 3.68 27.41 -1.03
N GLY A 207 4.03 26.73 -2.11
CA GLY A 207 5.41 26.68 -2.63
C GLY A 207 5.48 26.03 -4.01
N SER A 208 6.69 25.82 -4.54
CA SER A 208 6.91 25.13 -5.82
C SER A 208 7.22 23.64 -5.60
N TYR A 209 6.94 22.81 -6.60
CA TYR A 209 7.22 21.37 -6.54
C TYR A 209 8.71 21.10 -6.32
N THR A 210 9.58 21.90 -6.95
CA THR A 210 11.03 21.81 -6.76
C THR A 210 11.44 22.06 -5.32
N SER A 211 10.82 23.06 -4.65
CA SER A 211 11.09 23.34 -3.22
C SER A 211 10.63 22.18 -2.33
N LEU A 212 9.48 21.57 -2.62
CA LEU A 212 9.01 20.40 -1.90
C LEU A 212 9.98 19.21 -2.06
N MET A 213 10.47 18.95 -3.27
CA MET A 213 11.44 17.88 -3.53
C MET A 213 12.78 18.15 -2.86
N GLN A 214 13.24 19.41 -2.85
CA GLN A 214 14.44 19.81 -2.11
C GLN A 214 14.28 19.57 -0.61
N SER A 215 13.11 19.85 -0.03
CA SER A 215 12.85 19.61 1.39
C SER A 215 12.97 18.12 1.77
N LEU A 216 12.51 17.21 0.92
CA LEU A 216 12.67 15.76 1.11
C LEU A 216 14.15 15.35 1.12
N LEU A 217 14.95 15.92 0.22
CA LEU A 217 16.39 15.68 0.18
C LEU A 217 17.09 16.23 1.43
N THR A 218 16.71 17.42 1.88
CA THR A 218 17.24 18.04 3.10
C THR A 218 16.92 17.18 4.32
N LEU A 219 15.65 16.78 4.52
CA LEU A 219 15.23 15.90 5.62
C LEU A 219 15.98 14.57 5.61
N THR A 220 16.17 13.98 4.43
CA THR A 220 16.92 12.72 4.30
C THR A 220 18.40 12.88 4.70
N ARG A 221 19.01 14.04 4.43
CA ARG A 221 20.39 14.34 4.83
C ARG A 221 20.52 14.63 6.33
N GLU A 222 19.63 15.46 6.85
CA GLU A 222 19.67 15.96 8.23
C GLU A 222 19.28 14.92 9.28
N LEU A 223 18.39 13.98 8.93
CA LEU A 223 17.87 13.00 9.88
C LEU A 223 18.60 11.64 9.73
N PRO A 224 19.66 11.35 10.52
CA PRO A 224 20.36 10.07 10.44
C PRO A 224 19.47 8.87 10.83
N ASP A 225 18.55 9.04 11.78
CA ASP A 225 17.63 7.97 12.20
C ASP A 225 16.62 7.63 11.10
N LEU A 226 16.21 8.60 10.27
CA LEU A 226 15.36 8.36 9.10
C LEU A 226 16.09 7.47 8.09
N ARG A 227 17.36 7.77 7.78
CA ARG A 227 18.18 6.96 6.87
C ARG A 227 18.35 5.54 7.37
N ARG A 228 18.66 5.38 8.66
CA ARG A 228 18.80 4.05 9.27
C ARG A 228 17.50 3.25 9.18
N SER A 229 16.37 3.88 9.51
CA SER A 229 15.05 3.24 9.45
C SER A 229 14.66 2.89 8.02
N ALA A 230 14.95 3.77 7.05
CA ALA A 230 14.69 3.53 5.63
C ALA A 230 15.53 2.36 5.08
N LEU A 231 16.82 2.28 5.42
CA LEU A 231 17.69 1.18 5.00
C LEU A 231 17.24 -0.17 5.58
N VAL A 232 16.87 -0.20 6.86
CA VAL A 232 16.30 -1.39 7.50
C VAL A 232 14.98 -1.79 6.84
N GLY A 233 14.08 -0.82 6.63
CA GLY A 233 12.81 -1.04 5.94
C GLY A 233 13.01 -1.57 4.52
N ALA A 234 13.97 -1.02 3.77
CA ALA A 234 14.32 -1.47 2.44
C ALA A 234 14.84 -2.92 2.44
N ALA A 235 15.71 -3.30 3.38
CA ALA A 235 16.21 -4.66 3.49
C ALA A 235 15.09 -5.66 3.84
N ILE A 236 14.23 -5.32 4.80
CA ILE A 236 13.08 -6.15 5.17
C ILE A 236 12.09 -6.27 4.00
N PHE A 237 11.81 -5.18 3.30
CA PHE A 237 10.89 -5.18 2.16
C PHE A 237 11.46 -5.92 0.95
N ALA A 238 12.76 -5.82 0.70
CA ALA A 238 13.45 -6.60 -0.34
C ALA A 238 13.35 -8.09 -0.03
N SER A 239 13.64 -8.49 1.22
CA SER A 239 13.47 -9.85 1.68
C SER A 239 12.01 -10.32 1.52
N PHE A 240 11.03 -9.54 1.97
CA PHE A 240 9.61 -9.85 1.77
C PHE A 240 9.26 -10.01 0.28
N SER A 241 9.76 -9.13 -0.58
CA SER A 241 9.47 -9.15 -2.02
C SER A 241 10.08 -10.38 -2.72
N VAL A 242 11.31 -10.76 -2.37
CA VAL A 242 11.95 -11.97 -2.89
C VAL A 242 11.14 -13.20 -2.51
N PHE A 243 10.78 -13.36 -1.23
CA PHE A 243 9.97 -14.48 -0.77
C PHE A 243 8.68 -14.65 -1.59
N TRP A 244 7.89 -13.59 -1.74
CA TRP A 244 6.59 -13.71 -2.42
C TRP A 244 6.70 -13.92 -3.92
N THR A 245 7.73 -13.37 -4.57
CA THR A 245 7.91 -13.55 -6.02
C THR A 245 8.46 -14.93 -6.38
N THR A 246 9.27 -15.54 -5.52
CA THR A 246 9.80 -16.90 -5.74
C THR A 246 8.84 -17.99 -5.31
N LEU A 247 7.99 -17.74 -4.30
CA LEU A 247 7.05 -18.72 -3.77
C LEU A 247 6.13 -19.33 -4.84
N ALA A 248 5.60 -18.50 -5.75
CA ALA A 248 4.72 -18.99 -6.81
C ALA A 248 5.42 -19.98 -7.75
N PHE A 249 6.69 -19.74 -8.10
CA PHE A 249 7.48 -20.64 -8.93
C PHE A 249 7.88 -21.91 -8.17
N TYR A 250 8.25 -21.78 -6.90
CA TYR A 250 8.62 -22.92 -6.06
C TYR A 250 7.44 -23.89 -5.86
N LEU A 251 6.25 -23.37 -5.59
CA LEU A 251 5.03 -24.18 -5.47
C LEU A 251 4.62 -24.82 -6.80
N ALA A 252 4.88 -24.16 -7.92
CA ALA A 252 4.61 -24.72 -9.25
C ALA A 252 5.68 -25.70 -9.75
N SER A 253 6.79 -25.86 -9.02
CA SER A 253 7.86 -26.76 -9.40
C SER A 253 7.42 -28.23 -9.38
N PRO A 254 8.18 -29.14 -10.03
CA PRO A 254 7.89 -30.57 -10.03
C PRO A 254 7.90 -31.24 -8.65
N ALA A 255 8.35 -30.56 -7.59
CA ALA A 255 8.25 -31.09 -6.24
C ALA A 255 6.79 -31.07 -5.74
N TYR A 256 6.04 -30.01 -6.05
CA TYR A 256 4.73 -29.74 -5.44
C TYR A 256 3.56 -29.71 -6.42
N HIS A 257 3.81 -29.39 -7.70
CA HIS A 257 2.78 -29.35 -8.76
C HIS A 257 1.56 -28.45 -8.45
N TYR A 258 1.72 -27.42 -7.61
CA TYR A 258 0.63 -26.55 -7.20
C TYR A 258 0.41 -25.36 -8.14
N GLY A 259 -0.83 -24.88 -8.21
CA GLY A 259 -1.25 -23.75 -9.04
C GLY A 259 -1.23 -22.40 -8.31
N SER A 260 -1.75 -21.38 -9.00
CA SER A 260 -1.86 -20.01 -8.46
C SER A 260 -2.84 -19.89 -7.30
N ASP A 261 -3.81 -20.80 -7.21
CA ASP A 261 -4.78 -20.93 -6.12
C ASP A 261 -4.08 -21.21 -4.78
N VAL A 262 -3.25 -22.26 -4.74
CA VAL A 262 -2.47 -22.61 -3.54
C VAL A 262 -1.48 -21.51 -3.22
N ALA A 263 -0.77 -20.97 -4.22
CA ALA A 263 0.12 -19.82 -4.01
C ALA A 263 -0.62 -18.61 -3.42
N GLY A 264 -1.87 -18.39 -3.84
CA GLY A 264 -2.75 -17.36 -3.28
C GLY A 264 -3.16 -17.64 -1.82
N PHE A 265 -3.44 -18.89 -1.47
CA PHE A 265 -3.80 -19.28 -0.09
C PHE A 265 -2.65 -19.10 0.91
N PHE A 266 -1.39 -19.19 0.48
CA PHE A 266 -0.26 -18.77 1.31
C PHE A 266 -0.37 -17.31 1.77
N GLY A 267 -1.05 -16.45 1.00
CA GLY A 267 -1.44 -15.09 1.39
C GLY A 267 -2.20 -15.03 2.72
N LEU A 268 -3.07 -16.01 3.00
CA LEU A 268 -3.80 -16.12 4.27
C LEU A 268 -2.87 -16.50 5.43
N ILE A 269 -1.85 -17.33 5.19
CA ILE A 269 -0.82 -17.63 6.19
C ILE A 269 -0.02 -16.35 6.49
N GLY A 270 0.31 -15.56 5.47
CA GLY A 270 0.88 -14.23 5.63
C GLY A 270 0.01 -13.29 6.47
N ALA A 271 -1.32 -13.45 6.41
CA ALA A 271 -2.26 -12.65 7.21
C ALA A 271 -2.13 -12.91 8.71
N LEU A 272 -1.81 -14.14 9.11
CA LEU A 272 -1.48 -14.46 10.50
C LEU A 272 -0.26 -13.66 10.99
N GLY A 273 0.71 -13.43 10.10
CA GLY A 273 1.85 -12.56 10.39
C GLY A 273 1.45 -11.10 10.66
N ALA A 274 0.45 -10.57 9.94
CA ALA A 274 -0.07 -9.23 10.19
C ALA A 274 -0.81 -9.11 11.53
N LEU A 275 -1.43 -10.19 12.02
CA LEU A 275 -2.01 -10.23 13.37
C LEU A 275 -0.95 -10.12 14.48
N ALA A 276 0.32 -10.37 14.17
CA ALA A 276 1.44 -10.14 15.09
C ALA A 276 1.92 -8.67 15.11
N ALA A 277 1.42 -7.79 14.24
CA ALA A 277 1.83 -6.38 14.20
C ALA A 277 1.57 -5.61 15.53
N PRO A 278 0.43 -5.80 16.23
CA PRO A 278 0.21 -5.16 17.54
C PRO A 278 1.19 -5.64 18.61
N LEU A 279 1.62 -6.91 18.56
CA LEU A 279 2.63 -7.44 19.46
C LEU A 279 3.98 -6.76 19.20
N ALA A 280 4.36 -6.61 17.93
CA ALA A 280 5.57 -5.88 17.54
C ALA A 280 5.51 -4.40 17.99
N GLY A 281 4.35 -3.74 17.85
CA GLY A 281 4.10 -2.40 18.35
C GLY A 281 4.28 -2.30 19.87
N LYS A 282 3.66 -3.20 20.63
CA LYS A 282 3.81 -3.25 22.10
C LYS A 282 5.27 -3.47 22.53
N VAL A 283 6.02 -4.30 21.81
CA VAL A 283 7.45 -4.51 22.07
C VAL A 283 8.25 -3.23 21.76
N ALA A 284 7.91 -2.51 20.69
CA ALA A 284 8.55 -1.25 20.35
C ALA A 284 8.27 -0.16 21.40
N ASP A 285 7.04 -0.10 21.92
CA ASP A 285 6.63 0.87 22.95
C ASP A 285 7.28 0.58 24.30
N THR A 286 7.44 -0.70 24.66
CA THR A 286 7.95 -1.11 25.99
C THR A 286 9.48 -1.27 26.05
N ARG A 287 10.12 -1.75 24.98
CA ARG A 287 11.57 -2.03 24.94
C ARG A 287 12.33 -1.16 23.93
N GLY A 288 11.64 -0.26 23.27
CA GLY A 288 12.19 0.66 22.29
C GLY A 288 12.19 0.12 20.86
N PRO A 289 12.14 1.01 19.84
CA PRO A 289 12.08 0.63 18.42
C PRO A 289 13.26 -0.24 17.96
N ARG A 290 14.47 0.03 18.48
CA ARG A 290 15.68 -0.73 18.09
C ARG A 290 15.59 -2.20 18.48
N TYR A 291 15.05 -2.51 19.66
CA TYR A 291 14.89 -3.88 20.12
C TYR A 291 13.87 -4.63 19.26
N ALA A 292 12.71 -4.00 18.99
CA ALA A 292 11.67 -4.58 18.14
C ALA A 292 12.19 -4.90 16.72
N ILE A 293 12.96 -3.98 16.12
CA ILE A 293 13.58 -4.18 14.82
C ILE A 293 14.56 -5.36 14.85
N THR A 294 15.45 -5.43 15.84
CA THR A 294 16.45 -6.52 15.94
C THR A 294 15.77 -7.88 16.06
N VAL A 295 14.74 -7.99 16.90
CA VAL A 295 13.96 -9.23 17.03
C VAL A 295 13.28 -9.59 15.70
N GLY A 296 12.67 -8.61 15.01
CA GLY A 296 12.06 -8.84 13.70
C GLY A 296 13.05 -9.33 12.63
N VAL A 297 14.24 -8.74 12.57
CA VAL A 297 15.31 -9.17 11.65
C VAL A 297 15.81 -10.57 12.00
N ALA A 298 16.02 -10.88 13.29
CA ALA A 298 16.45 -12.20 13.73
C ALA A 298 15.41 -13.28 13.40
N LEU A 299 14.12 -12.99 13.59
CA LEU A 299 13.02 -13.89 13.21
C LEU A 299 12.96 -14.10 11.70
N ALA A 300 13.12 -13.04 10.90
CA ALA A 300 13.15 -13.17 9.45
C ALA A 300 14.33 -14.06 8.99
N LEU A 301 15.54 -13.84 9.50
CA LEU A 301 16.70 -14.68 9.20
C LEU A 301 16.49 -16.14 9.62
N GLY A 302 15.93 -16.36 10.81
CA GLY A 302 15.58 -17.70 11.29
C GLY A 302 14.57 -18.40 10.37
N ALA A 303 13.54 -17.69 9.91
CA ALA A 303 12.56 -18.23 8.97
C ALA A 303 13.19 -18.61 7.63
N TYR A 304 14.09 -17.78 7.09
CA TYR A 304 14.82 -18.09 5.85
C TYR A 304 15.76 -19.28 6.00
N LEU A 305 16.45 -19.41 7.14
CA LEU A 305 17.29 -20.57 7.43
C LEU A 305 16.44 -21.85 7.51
N LEU A 306 15.31 -21.81 8.20
CA LEU A 306 14.38 -22.93 8.28
C LEU A 306 13.85 -23.33 6.91
N LEU A 307 13.48 -22.37 6.06
CA LEU A 307 13.03 -22.63 4.70
C LEU A 307 14.16 -23.18 3.82
N GLY A 308 15.37 -22.64 3.95
CA GLY A 308 16.54 -23.09 3.18
C GLY A 308 16.98 -24.52 3.53
N VAL A 309 16.89 -24.91 4.80
CA VAL A 309 17.21 -26.27 5.26
C VAL A 309 16.03 -27.22 5.04
N GLY A 310 14.81 -26.77 5.32
CA GLY A 310 13.60 -27.59 5.27
C GLY A 310 13.04 -27.81 3.86
N GLY A 311 13.29 -26.90 2.91
CA GLY A 311 12.81 -27.01 1.53
C GLY A 311 13.43 -28.14 0.70
N GLY A 312 14.43 -28.86 1.26
CA GLY A 312 14.96 -30.10 0.67
C GLY A 312 14.29 -31.38 1.17
N TYR A 313 13.44 -31.31 2.20
CA TYR A 313 12.83 -32.47 2.87
C TYR A 313 11.29 -32.50 2.80
N LEU A 314 10.67 -31.54 2.11
CA LEU A 314 9.22 -31.40 1.89
C LEU A 314 8.88 -31.58 0.41
#